data_AF-A0A497I6F9-F1
#
_entry.id   AF-A0A497I6F9-F1
#
_cell.length_a   1.000
_cell.length_b   1.000
_cell.length_c   1.000
_cell.angle_alpha   90.00
_cell.angle_beta   90.00
_cell.angle_gamma   90.00
#
_symmetry.space_group_name_H-M   'P 1'
#
loop_
_entity.id
_entity.type
_entity.pdbx_description
1 polymer ?
#
loop_
_entity_poly.entity_id
_entity_poly.type
_entity_poly.pdbx_seq_one_letter_code
_entity_poly.pdbx_strand_id
1 'polypeptide(L)'
;MLEWFSWVLVLILFIALIVTLARLRGLRNVFQAELSRRVAEIQLQLTLQAGAKLEEEKEKLMRMFEQRFEEWKQKEMENAVKVELEKWKQEMEKEIRRDAIKGSITTLLGRVSEQIAPLYMMKELGVSPKDLRFIGTPIDFIAFKGLSDGKPEKIIFIEVKASQTGSLTEKERYVKSLVDAKQVEWITFNIRKEVEKAFEEAEKAIAVEVKSMKEAEKLTEKPVELVIESEGNEFYEWLVEEFQITREEYEKLDADAKELLKKEFEEMERT
;
A
#
# COMPACT_ATOMS: atom_id res chain seq x y z
N MET A 1 102.73 47.84 82.71
CA MET A 1 101.26 47.68 82.88
C MET A 1 100.49 47.80 81.57
N LEU A 2 100.80 48.72 80.65
CA LEU A 2 100.11 48.89 79.36
C LEU A 2 100.10 47.63 78.45
N GLU A 3 101.21 46.89 78.37
CA GLU A 3 101.33 45.70 77.51
C GLU A 3 100.32 44.58 77.85
N TRP A 4 100.08 44.32 79.13
CA TRP A 4 99.15 43.27 79.58
C TRP A 4 97.69 43.60 79.21
N PHE A 5 97.27 44.86 79.31
CA PHE A 5 95.93 45.29 78.89
C PHE A 5 95.71 45.11 77.38
N SER A 6 96.75 45.29 76.56
CA SER A 6 96.68 45.05 75.11
C SER A 6 96.38 43.58 74.79
N TRP A 7 97.09 42.64 75.42
CA TRP A 7 96.86 41.20 75.24
C TRP A 7 95.49 40.73 75.72
N VAL A 8 94.98 41.29 76.83
CA VAL A 8 93.61 41.00 77.31
C VAL A 8 92.57 41.52 76.32
N LEU A 9 92.76 42.72 75.77
CA LEU A 9 91.85 43.29 74.76
C LEU A 9 91.87 42.46 73.46
N VAL A 10 93.03 42.02 73.00
CA VAL A 10 93.17 41.10 71.85
C VAL A 10 92.45 39.77 72.11
N LEU A 11 92.55 39.20 73.30
CA LEU A 11 91.85 37.96 73.67
C LEU A 11 90.32 38.14 73.65
N ILE A 12 89.81 39.26 74.18
CA ILE A 12 88.37 39.57 74.17
C ILE A 12 87.87 39.75 72.73
N LEU A 13 88.61 40.47 71.88
CA LEU A 13 88.27 40.63 70.47
C LEU A 13 88.32 39.28 69.73
N PHE A 14 89.26 38.41 70.05
CA PHE A 14 89.35 37.07 69.47
C PHE A 14 88.17 36.17 69.88
N ILE A 15 87.77 36.18 71.15
CA ILE A 15 86.59 35.47 71.63
C ILE A 15 85.31 36.03 70.98
N ALA A 16 85.18 37.36 70.91
CA ALA A 16 84.06 38.01 70.23
C ALA A 16 84.01 37.66 68.73
N LEU A 17 85.17 37.56 68.07
CA LEU A 17 85.28 37.11 66.68
C LEU A 17 84.85 35.64 66.55
N ILE A 18 85.26 34.76 67.45
CA ILE A 18 84.84 33.35 67.45
C ILE A 18 83.33 33.24 67.65
N VAL A 19 82.75 33.96 68.60
CA VAL A 19 81.32 33.95 68.88
C VAL A 19 80.52 34.51 67.70
N THR A 20 80.97 35.60 67.07
CA THR A 20 80.31 36.16 65.88
C THR A 20 80.41 35.22 64.68
N LEU A 21 81.56 34.58 64.46
CA LEU A 21 81.72 33.54 63.43
C LEU A 21 80.86 32.31 63.70
N ALA A 22 80.73 31.87 64.95
CA ALA A 22 79.84 30.78 65.34
C ALA A 22 78.37 31.15 65.10
N ARG A 23 77.97 32.39 65.42
CA ARG A 23 76.64 32.93 65.13
C ARG A 23 76.35 32.97 63.63
N LEU A 24 77.31 33.44 62.82
CA LEU A 24 77.21 33.48 61.36
C LEU A 24 77.11 32.08 60.75
N ARG A 25 77.86 31.10 61.28
CA ARG A 25 77.72 29.69 60.87
C ARG A 25 76.34 29.14 61.22
N GLY A 26 75.84 29.41 62.42
CA GLY A 26 74.49 29.02 62.84
C GLY A 26 73.40 29.62 61.93
N LEU A 27 73.50 30.92 61.64
CA LEU A 27 72.59 31.61 60.74
C LEU A 27 72.64 31.02 59.33
N ARG A 28 73.85 30.75 58.82
CA ARG A 28 74.06 30.10 57.52
C ARG A 28 73.43 28.72 57.49
N ASN A 29 73.58 27.92 58.55
CA ASN A 29 73.02 26.57 58.59
C ASN A 29 71.48 26.59 58.62
N VAL A 30 70.87 27.52 59.39
CA VAL A 30 69.42 27.71 59.40
C VAL A 30 68.90 28.19 58.04
N PHE A 31 69.57 29.16 57.44
CA PHE A 31 69.24 29.67 56.11
C PHE A 31 69.37 28.60 55.02
N GLN A 32 70.43 27.79 55.08
CA GLN A 32 70.65 26.66 54.17
C GLN A 32 69.57 25.59 54.35
N ALA A 33 69.20 25.25 55.59
CA ALA A 33 68.13 24.30 55.86
C ALA A 33 66.77 24.79 55.34
N GLU A 34 66.48 26.08 55.53
CA GLU A 34 65.25 26.72 55.02
C GLU A 34 65.23 26.75 53.48
N LEU A 35 66.34 27.09 52.84
CA LEU A 35 66.48 27.02 51.37
C LEU A 35 66.30 25.60 50.85
N SER A 36 66.94 24.60 51.47
CA SER A 36 66.79 23.21 51.08
C SER A 36 65.36 22.72 51.21
N ARG A 37 64.64 23.13 52.27
CA ARG A 37 63.21 22.83 52.43
C ARG A 37 62.37 23.45 51.31
N ARG A 38 62.55 24.74 51.02
CA ARG A 38 61.82 25.43 49.95
C ARG A 38 62.08 24.84 48.58
N VAL A 39 63.33 24.48 48.28
CA VAL A 39 63.69 23.80 47.03
C VAL A 39 63.02 22.42 46.95
N ALA A 40 63.04 21.64 48.04
CA ALA A 40 62.37 20.34 48.08
C ALA A 40 60.85 20.44 47.92
N GLU A 41 60.22 21.44 48.53
CA GLU A 41 58.79 21.72 48.37
C GLU A 41 58.43 22.06 46.92
N ILE A 42 59.20 22.95 46.28
CA ILE A 42 59.00 23.32 44.88
C ILE A 42 59.20 22.10 43.97
N GLN A 43 60.24 21.29 44.21
CA GLN A 43 60.51 20.07 43.46
C GLN A 43 59.33 19.09 43.58
N LEU A 44 58.82 18.90 44.80
CA LEU A 44 57.68 18.04 45.07
C LEU A 44 56.43 18.55 44.35
N GLN A 45 56.12 19.84 44.44
CA GLN A 45 54.99 20.44 43.73
C GLN A 45 55.09 20.26 42.21
N LEU A 46 56.26 20.47 41.63
CA LEU A 46 56.50 20.25 40.20
C LEU A 46 56.27 18.79 39.81
N THR A 47 56.78 17.83 40.60
CA THR A 47 56.59 16.40 40.31
C THR A 47 55.12 15.98 40.43
N LEU A 48 54.40 16.48 41.43
CA LEU A 48 52.97 16.22 41.60
C LEU A 48 52.15 16.84 40.47
N GLN A 49 52.44 18.08 40.07
CA GLN A 49 51.76 18.73 38.95
C GLN A 49 52.07 18.05 37.61
N ALA A 50 53.31 17.63 37.39
CA ALA A 50 53.69 16.89 36.18
C ALA A 50 52.98 15.53 36.12
N GLY A 51 52.92 14.80 37.24
CA GLY A 51 52.18 13.55 37.34
C GLY A 51 50.67 13.73 37.13
N ALA A 52 50.08 14.74 37.76
CA ALA A 52 48.65 15.03 37.61
C ALA A 52 48.27 15.41 36.18
N LYS A 53 49.06 16.27 35.52
CA LYS A 53 48.83 16.64 34.11
C LYS A 53 48.97 15.43 33.18
N LEU A 54 49.98 14.60 33.40
CA LEU A 54 50.18 13.39 32.61
C LEU A 54 48.98 12.44 32.75
N GLU A 55 48.46 12.29 33.97
CA GLU A 55 47.31 11.41 34.20
C GLU A 55 46.03 12.00 33.59
N GLU A 56 45.84 13.32 33.65
CA GLU A 56 44.73 14.01 32.98
C GLU A 56 44.78 13.83 31.45
N GLU A 57 45.97 13.95 30.84
CA GLU A 57 46.15 13.74 29.40
C GLU A 57 45.90 12.29 28.98
N LYS A 58 46.39 11.31 29.77
CA LYS A 58 46.09 9.90 29.55
C LYS A 58 44.61 9.62 29.66
N GLU A 59 43.94 10.19 30.65
CA GLU A 59 42.50 9.98 30.85
C GLU A 59 41.70 10.58 29.69
N LYS A 60 42.07 11.78 29.22
CA LYS A 60 41.49 12.38 28.01
C LYS A 60 41.71 11.50 26.78
N LEU A 61 42.92 11.00 26.59
CA LEU A 61 43.26 10.13 25.47
C LEU A 61 42.46 8.82 25.52
N MET A 62 42.33 8.22 26.71
CA MET A 62 41.54 7.00 26.91
C MET A 62 40.06 7.23 26.63
N ARG A 63 39.48 8.33 27.13
CA ARG A 63 38.08 8.67 26.83
C ARG A 63 37.84 8.88 25.34
N MET A 64 38.77 9.58 24.65
CA MET A 64 38.69 9.75 23.19
C MET A 64 38.79 8.41 22.47
N PHE A 65 39.72 7.54 22.87
CA PHE A 65 39.87 6.22 22.27
C PHE A 65 38.62 5.37 22.47
N GLU A 66 38.06 5.36 23.68
CA GLU A 66 36.89 4.57 24.05
C GLU A 66 35.63 5.06 23.30
N GLN A 67 35.43 6.38 23.19
CA GLN A 67 34.37 6.95 22.34
C GLN A 67 34.54 6.55 20.88
N ARG A 68 35.75 6.72 20.32
CA ARG A 68 36.06 6.37 18.93
C ARG A 68 35.87 4.89 18.65
N PHE A 69 36.21 4.05 19.62
CA PHE A 69 36.08 2.61 19.53
C PHE A 69 34.61 2.19 19.52
N GLU A 70 33.77 2.77 20.38
CA GLU A 70 32.34 2.46 20.38
C GLU A 70 31.61 3.05 19.16
N GLU A 71 32.00 4.23 18.68
CA GLU A 71 31.53 4.75 17.39
C GLU A 71 31.88 3.81 16.23
N TRP A 72 33.14 3.36 16.18
CA TRP A 72 33.59 2.42 15.16
C TRP A 72 32.81 1.09 15.23
N LYS A 73 32.65 0.54 16.43
CA LYS A 73 31.93 -0.72 16.67
C LYS A 73 30.45 -0.62 16.29
N GLN A 74 29.78 0.48 16.62
CA GLN A 74 28.40 0.76 16.19
C GLN A 74 28.31 0.81 14.67
N LYS A 75 29.21 1.55 14.03
CA LYS A 75 29.24 1.68 12.57
C LYS A 75 29.52 0.35 11.87
N GLU A 76 30.40 -0.46 12.41
CA GLU A 76 30.71 -1.80 11.88
C GLU A 76 29.50 -2.72 11.99
N MET A 77 28.80 -2.70 13.13
CA MET A 77 27.56 -3.46 13.33
C MET A 77 26.46 -3.00 12.38
N GLU A 78 26.28 -1.68 12.22
CA GLU A 78 25.31 -1.09 11.29
C GLU A 78 25.61 -1.51 9.84
N ASN A 79 26.88 -1.46 9.43
CA ASN A 79 27.31 -1.91 8.11
C ASN A 79 27.07 -3.41 7.91
N ALA A 80 27.38 -4.24 8.91
CA ALA A 80 27.16 -5.69 8.83
C ALA A 80 25.67 -6.03 8.68
N VAL A 81 24.80 -5.39 9.48
CA VAL A 81 23.34 -5.55 9.38
C VAL A 81 22.84 -5.07 8.02
N LYS A 82 23.36 -3.94 7.51
CA LYS A 82 22.97 -3.40 6.20
C LYS A 82 23.37 -4.35 5.07
N VAL A 83 24.58 -4.90 5.10
CA VAL A 83 25.05 -5.88 4.11
C VAL A 83 24.17 -7.13 4.13
N GLU A 84 23.85 -7.65 5.30
CA GLU A 84 23.02 -8.84 5.44
C GLU A 84 21.57 -8.58 5.00
N LEU A 85 21.02 -7.41 5.33
CA LEU A 85 19.70 -6.98 4.89
C LEU A 85 19.62 -6.84 3.36
N GLU A 86 20.65 -6.27 2.73
CA GLU A 86 20.71 -6.14 1.27
C GLU A 86 20.83 -7.52 0.59
N LYS A 87 21.60 -8.46 1.15
CA LYS A 87 21.63 -9.85 0.66
C LYS A 87 20.26 -10.51 0.79
N TRP A 88 19.63 -10.41 1.96
CA TRP A 88 18.31 -10.98 2.21
C TRP A 88 17.25 -10.40 1.26
N LYS A 89 17.27 -9.08 1.01
CA LYS A 89 16.42 -8.44 0.00
C LYS A 89 16.63 -9.02 -1.39
N GLN A 90 17.88 -9.20 -1.82
CA GLN A 90 18.18 -9.77 -3.14
C GLN A 90 17.76 -11.23 -3.26
N GLU A 91 17.91 -12.01 -2.19
CA GLU A 91 17.43 -13.40 -2.13
C GLU A 91 15.90 -13.46 -2.17
N MET A 92 15.23 -12.62 -1.38
CA MET A 92 13.78 -12.55 -1.37
C MET A 92 13.21 -12.05 -2.70
N GLU A 93 13.84 -11.05 -3.34
CA GLU A 93 13.41 -10.58 -4.65
C GLU A 93 13.54 -11.70 -5.70
N LYS A 94 14.58 -12.54 -5.62
CA LYS A 94 14.74 -13.72 -6.49
C LYS A 94 13.66 -14.76 -6.21
N GLU A 95 13.32 -15.02 -4.95
CA GLU A 95 12.24 -15.94 -4.58
C GLU A 95 10.87 -15.43 -5.01
N ILE A 96 10.53 -14.18 -4.70
CA ILE A 96 9.29 -13.52 -5.13
C ILE A 96 9.21 -13.51 -6.66
N ARG A 97 10.30 -13.22 -7.38
CA ARG A 97 10.32 -13.27 -8.84
C ARG A 97 10.12 -14.69 -9.36
N ARG A 98 10.76 -15.71 -8.77
CA ARG A 98 10.55 -17.11 -9.15
C ARG A 98 9.12 -17.57 -8.87
N ASP A 99 8.54 -17.17 -7.75
CA ASP A 99 7.18 -17.55 -7.35
C ASP A 99 6.13 -16.77 -8.14
N ALA A 100 6.37 -15.49 -8.46
CA ALA A 100 5.54 -14.73 -9.39
C ALA A 100 5.62 -15.31 -10.80
N ILE A 101 6.80 -15.75 -11.26
CA ILE A 101 6.96 -16.44 -12.54
C ILE A 101 6.26 -17.80 -12.51
N LYS A 102 6.39 -18.60 -11.44
CA LYS A 102 5.71 -19.90 -11.32
C LYS A 102 4.19 -19.72 -11.25
N GLY A 103 3.69 -18.82 -10.42
CA GLY A 103 2.26 -18.53 -10.30
C GLY A 103 1.68 -17.94 -11.59
N SER A 104 2.42 -17.06 -12.26
CA SER A 104 2.06 -16.52 -13.58
C SER A 104 2.09 -17.62 -14.64
N ILE A 105 3.10 -18.50 -14.67
CA ILE A 105 3.16 -19.64 -15.59
C ILE A 105 2.04 -20.64 -15.30
N THR A 106 1.71 -20.95 -14.04
CA THR A 106 0.61 -21.86 -13.70
C THR A 106 -0.75 -21.25 -14.07
N THR A 107 -0.93 -19.95 -13.86
CA THR A 107 -2.16 -19.24 -14.25
C THR A 107 -2.27 -19.10 -15.77
N LEU A 108 -1.18 -18.75 -16.46
CA LEU A 108 -1.11 -18.67 -17.91
C LEU A 108 -1.27 -20.05 -18.54
N LEU A 109 -0.64 -21.09 -17.99
CA LEU A 109 -0.80 -22.46 -18.46
C LEU A 109 -2.23 -22.93 -18.21
N GLY A 110 -2.86 -22.59 -17.08
CA GLY A 110 -4.28 -22.83 -16.83
C GLY A 110 -5.17 -22.19 -17.91
N ARG A 111 -5.00 -20.88 -18.14
CA ARG A 111 -5.76 -20.14 -19.18
C ARG A 111 -5.49 -20.65 -20.59
N VAL A 112 -4.24 -20.95 -20.93
CA VAL A 112 -3.86 -21.51 -22.24
C VAL A 112 -4.39 -22.93 -22.40
N SER A 113 -4.40 -23.72 -21.34
CA SER A 113 -4.98 -25.07 -21.35
C SER A 113 -6.49 -25.03 -21.52
N GLU A 114 -7.21 -24.07 -20.91
CA GLU A 114 -8.65 -23.85 -21.15
C GLU A 114 -8.94 -23.49 -22.60
N GLN A 115 -8.11 -22.63 -23.21
CA GLN A 115 -8.30 -22.22 -24.61
C GLN A 115 -7.92 -23.31 -25.62
N ILE A 116 -6.94 -24.17 -25.30
CA ILE A 116 -6.46 -25.25 -26.19
C ILE A 116 -7.20 -26.57 -25.93
N ALA A 117 -7.83 -26.76 -24.77
CA ALA A 117 -8.55 -27.98 -24.42
C ALA A 117 -9.55 -28.42 -25.49
N PRO A 118 -10.40 -27.54 -26.08
CA PRO A 118 -11.29 -27.94 -27.17
C PRO A 118 -10.54 -28.56 -28.36
N LEU A 119 -9.37 -28.03 -28.73
CA LEU A 119 -8.52 -28.56 -29.81
C LEU A 119 -7.95 -29.94 -29.48
N TYR A 120 -7.51 -30.14 -28.24
CA TYR A 120 -6.97 -31.41 -27.78
C TYR A 120 -8.06 -32.48 -27.62
N MET A 121 -9.22 -32.11 -27.06
CA MET A 121 -10.38 -32.98 -26.86
C MET A 121 -10.96 -33.49 -28.18
N MET A 122 -10.99 -32.66 -29.23
CA MET A 122 -11.45 -33.08 -30.57
C MET A 122 -10.62 -34.23 -31.15
N LYS A 123 -9.31 -34.24 -30.87
CA LYS A 123 -8.39 -35.30 -31.32
C LYS A 123 -8.56 -36.60 -30.54
N GLU A 124 -8.69 -36.53 -29.21
CA GLU A 124 -8.83 -37.71 -28.34
C GLU A 124 -10.24 -38.34 -28.40
N LEU A 125 -11.29 -37.53 -28.51
CA LEU A 125 -12.68 -38.02 -28.53
C LEU A 125 -13.16 -38.41 -29.94
N GLY A 126 -12.39 -38.08 -30.97
CA GLY A 126 -12.76 -38.32 -32.38
C GLY A 126 -14.05 -37.62 -32.77
N VAL A 127 -14.25 -36.39 -32.30
CA VAL A 127 -15.45 -35.58 -32.53
C VAL A 127 -15.13 -34.48 -33.52
N SER A 128 -15.97 -34.35 -34.56
CA SER A 128 -15.90 -33.25 -35.53
C SER A 128 -16.11 -31.90 -34.82
N PRO A 129 -15.32 -30.85 -35.14
CA PRO A 129 -15.56 -29.50 -34.62
C PRO A 129 -16.98 -28.98 -34.89
N LYS A 130 -17.62 -29.45 -35.98
CA LYS A 130 -18.98 -29.07 -36.36
C LYS A 130 -20.04 -29.63 -35.41
N ASP A 131 -19.72 -30.69 -34.69
CA ASP A 131 -20.60 -31.40 -33.76
C ASP A 131 -20.41 -30.98 -32.30
N LEU A 132 -19.46 -30.08 -32.02
CA LEU A 132 -19.16 -29.59 -30.68
C LEU A 132 -19.88 -28.26 -30.41
N ARG A 133 -20.52 -28.11 -29.26
CA ARG A 133 -21.17 -26.87 -28.80
C ARG A 133 -20.72 -26.55 -27.39
N PHE A 134 -20.38 -25.28 -27.16
CA PHE A 134 -20.12 -24.75 -25.83
C PHE A 134 -21.44 -24.44 -25.13
N ILE A 135 -21.55 -24.82 -23.85
CA ILE A 135 -22.71 -24.55 -22.97
C ILE A 135 -22.25 -23.68 -21.79
N GLY A 136 -21.20 -24.11 -21.07
CA GLY A 136 -20.69 -23.46 -19.85
C GLY A 136 -21.18 -24.09 -18.55
N THR A 137 -20.80 -23.52 -17.40
CA THR A 137 -21.05 -24.12 -16.07
C THR A 137 -22.51 -24.54 -15.85
N PRO A 138 -22.78 -25.78 -15.38
CA PRO A 138 -21.85 -26.76 -14.80
C PRO A 138 -21.25 -27.80 -15.77
N ILE A 139 -21.42 -27.65 -17.09
CA ILE A 139 -20.81 -28.53 -18.11
C ILE A 139 -20.35 -27.68 -19.31
N ASP A 140 -19.04 -27.58 -19.51
CA ASP A 140 -18.50 -26.69 -20.55
C ASP A 140 -18.98 -26.99 -21.98
N PHE A 141 -19.02 -28.25 -22.40
CA PHE A 141 -19.34 -28.64 -23.79
C PHE A 141 -20.33 -29.80 -23.90
N ILE A 142 -21.05 -29.81 -25.03
CA ILE A 142 -21.80 -30.97 -25.53
C ILE A 142 -21.33 -31.32 -26.94
N ALA A 143 -21.14 -32.60 -27.21
CA ALA A 143 -20.76 -33.12 -28.54
C ALA A 143 -21.82 -34.07 -29.08
N PHE A 144 -22.25 -33.85 -30.32
CA PHE A 144 -23.18 -34.70 -31.07
C PHE A 144 -22.41 -35.58 -32.05
N LYS A 145 -21.61 -36.52 -31.55
CA LYS A 145 -20.62 -37.26 -32.35
C LYS A 145 -21.26 -37.90 -33.59
N GLY A 146 -20.74 -37.53 -34.78
CA GLY A 146 -21.14 -38.11 -36.06
C GLY A 146 -22.37 -37.46 -36.68
N LEU A 147 -22.94 -36.43 -36.05
CA LEU A 147 -24.12 -35.72 -36.57
C LEU A 147 -23.80 -34.98 -37.87
N SER A 148 -22.65 -34.29 -37.96
CA SER A 148 -22.24 -33.56 -39.16
C SER A 148 -21.97 -34.46 -40.36
N ASP A 149 -21.60 -35.70 -40.08
CA ASP A 149 -21.25 -36.71 -41.09
C ASP A 149 -22.45 -37.59 -41.46
N GLY A 150 -23.63 -37.28 -40.93
CA GLY A 150 -24.88 -38.02 -41.18
C GLY A 150 -24.93 -39.40 -40.52
N LYS A 151 -24.03 -39.69 -39.58
CA LYS A 151 -23.92 -40.97 -38.86
C LYS A 151 -23.91 -40.72 -37.34
N PRO A 152 -25.04 -40.28 -36.74
CA PRO A 152 -25.07 -39.96 -35.32
C PRO A 152 -24.75 -41.19 -34.45
N GLU A 153 -23.75 -41.07 -33.58
CA GLU A 153 -23.26 -42.14 -32.71
C GLU A 153 -23.69 -41.94 -31.25
N LYS A 154 -23.38 -40.78 -30.67
CA LYS A 154 -23.59 -40.49 -29.24
C LYS A 154 -23.61 -38.99 -28.95
N ILE A 155 -24.33 -38.63 -27.90
CA ILE A 155 -24.26 -37.30 -27.27
C ILE A 155 -23.29 -37.41 -26.09
N ILE A 156 -22.30 -36.52 -26.01
CA ILE A 156 -21.26 -36.53 -24.98
C ILE A 156 -21.30 -35.20 -24.23
N PHE A 157 -21.45 -35.25 -22.92
CA PHE A 157 -21.27 -34.09 -22.02
C PHE A 157 -19.81 -34.03 -21.59
N ILE A 158 -19.19 -32.85 -21.64
CA ILE A 158 -17.76 -32.71 -21.42
C ILE A 158 -17.46 -31.48 -20.57
N GLU A 159 -16.78 -31.71 -19.46
CA GLU A 159 -16.27 -30.68 -18.56
C GLU A 159 -14.75 -30.59 -18.72
N VAL A 160 -14.21 -29.37 -18.81
CA VAL A 160 -12.79 -29.13 -19.03
C VAL A 160 -12.13 -28.65 -17.75
N LYS A 161 -11.14 -29.39 -17.25
CA LYS A 161 -10.32 -28.96 -16.12
C LYS A 161 -8.90 -28.67 -16.56
N ALA A 162 -8.43 -27.47 -16.25
CA ALA A 162 -7.06 -27.04 -16.54
C ALA A 162 -6.09 -27.20 -15.35
N SER A 163 -6.57 -27.60 -14.17
CA SER A 163 -5.74 -27.80 -12.97
C SER A 163 -5.26 -29.24 -12.80
N GLN A 164 -4.08 -29.42 -12.19
CA GLN A 164 -3.47 -30.74 -11.92
C GLN A 164 -4.35 -31.67 -11.08
N THR A 165 -5.23 -31.14 -10.23
CA THR A 165 -6.12 -31.94 -9.38
C THR A 165 -7.37 -32.43 -10.10
N GLY A 166 -7.76 -31.81 -11.24
CA GLY A 166 -8.86 -32.25 -12.09
C GLY A 166 -10.21 -32.48 -11.37
N SER A 167 -10.38 -31.93 -10.16
CA SER A 167 -11.48 -32.31 -9.28
C SER A 167 -12.76 -31.61 -9.71
N LEU A 168 -13.84 -32.37 -9.87
CA LEU A 168 -15.14 -31.82 -10.20
C LEU A 168 -15.68 -30.99 -9.02
N THR A 169 -16.34 -29.87 -9.30
CA THR A 169 -17.14 -29.15 -8.30
C THR A 169 -18.34 -29.99 -7.87
N GLU A 170 -19.00 -29.59 -6.78
CA GLU A 170 -20.18 -30.30 -6.29
C GLU A 170 -21.30 -30.36 -7.34
N LYS A 171 -21.56 -29.23 -8.02
CA LYS A 171 -22.56 -29.15 -9.10
C LYS A 171 -22.21 -30.04 -10.29
N GLU A 172 -20.95 -30.03 -10.71
CA GLU A 172 -20.47 -30.92 -11.79
C GLU A 172 -20.62 -32.40 -11.42
N ARG A 173 -20.34 -32.77 -10.16
CA ARG A 173 -20.54 -34.15 -9.68
C ARG A 173 -22.00 -34.57 -9.76
N TYR A 174 -22.94 -33.69 -9.40
CA TYR A 174 -24.37 -33.98 -9.53
C TYR A 174 -24.75 -34.22 -10.99
N VAL A 175 -24.33 -33.34 -11.91
CA VAL A 175 -24.66 -33.54 -13.34
C VAL A 175 -24.03 -34.81 -13.89
N LYS A 176 -22.75 -35.10 -13.57
CA LYS A 176 -22.11 -36.35 -13.96
C LYS A 176 -22.89 -37.57 -13.48
N SER A 177 -23.37 -37.55 -12.22
CA SER A 177 -24.15 -38.68 -11.68
C SER A 177 -25.47 -38.91 -12.42
N LEU A 178 -26.16 -37.85 -12.84
CA LEU A 178 -27.39 -37.94 -13.64
C LEU A 178 -27.11 -38.53 -15.03
N VAL A 179 -26.04 -38.07 -15.68
CA VAL A 179 -25.61 -38.57 -17.00
C VAL A 179 -25.20 -40.04 -16.92
N ASP A 180 -24.39 -40.43 -15.94
CA ASP A 180 -23.95 -41.82 -15.73
C ASP A 180 -25.14 -42.75 -15.43
N ALA A 181 -26.14 -42.24 -14.69
CA ALA A 181 -27.40 -42.93 -14.42
C ALA A 181 -28.38 -42.92 -15.62
N LYS A 182 -27.99 -42.32 -16.76
CA LYS A 182 -28.81 -42.15 -17.97
C LYS A 182 -30.12 -41.39 -17.75
N GLN A 183 -30.16 -40.50 -16.76
CA GLN A 183 -31.28 -39.63 -16.46
C GLN A 183 -31.24 -38.37 -17.35
N VAL A 184 -31.36 -38.58 -18.67
CA VAL A 184 -31.33 -37.51 -19.69
C VAL A 184 -32.65 -37.55 -20.46
N GLU A 185 -33.34 -36.41 -20.54
CA GLU A 185 -34.65 -36.28 -21.17
C GLU A 185 -34.60 -35.36 -22.39
N TRP A 186 -35.39 -35.69 -23.42
CA TRP A 186 -35.65 -34.82 -24.57
C TRP A 186 -37.02 -34.17 -24.42
N ILE A 187 -37.06 -32.84 -24.43
CA ILE A 187 -38.30 -32.05 -24.40
C ILE A 187 -38.30 -31.11 -25.60
N THR A 188 -39.36 -31.19 -26.42
CA THR A 188 -39.62 -30.19 -27.46
C THR A 188 -40.64 -29.19 -26.91
N PHE A 189 -40.21 -27.96 -26.63
CA PHE A 189 -41.07 -26.88 -26.15
C PHE A 189 -41.29 -25.85 -27.27
N ASN A 190 -42.53 -25.62 -27.68
CA ASN A 190 -42.85 -24.71 -28.79
C ASN A 190 -43.35 -23.36 -28.30
N ILE A 191 -42.40 -22.48 -27.97
CA ILE A 191 -42.61 -21.15 -27.41
C ILE A 191 -43.61 -20.26 -28.18
N ARG A 192 -43.86 -20.53 -29.48
CA ARG A 192 -44.79 -19.72 -30.27
C ARG A 192 -46.20 -19.75 -29.68
N LYS A 193 -46.67 -20.91 -29.21
CA LYS A 193 -48.02 -21.03 -28.63
C LYS A 193 -48.13 -20.30 -27.30
N GLU A 194 -47.11 -20.37 -26.46
CA GLU A 194 -47.09 -19.68 -25.17
C GLU A 194 -46.95 -18.17 -25.35
N VAL A 195 -46.17 -17.73 -26.33
CA VAL A 195 -46.01 -16.31 -26.68
C VAL A 195 -47.29 -15.76 -27.30
N GLU A 196 -47.92 -16.46 -28.24
CA GLU A 196 -49.24 -16.08 -28.80
C GLU A 196 -50.29 -15.97 -27.70
N LYS A 197 -50.34 -16.93 -26.77
CA LYS A 197 -51.23 -16.90 -25.61
C LYS A 197 -50.94 -15.71 -24.69
N ALA A 198 -49.67 -15.42 -24.41
CA ALA A 198 -49.26 -14.29 -23.59
C ALA A 198 -49.62 -12.94 -24.25
N PHE A 199 -49.45 -12.83 -25.58
CA PHE A 199 -49.89 -11.66 -26.34
C PHE A 199 -51.40 -11.49 -26.32
N GLU A 200 -52.18 -12.57 -26.52
CA GLU A 200 -53.65 -12.52 -26.41
C GLU A 200 -54.13 -12.11 -25.01
N GLU A 201 -53.47 -12.60 -23.96
CA GLU A 201 -53.78 -12.23 -22.57
C GLU A 201 -53.45 -10.76 -22.30
N ALA A 202 -52.32 -10.27 -22.81
CA ALA A 202 -51.94 -8.86 -22.73
C ALA A 202 -52.91 -7.95 -23.50
N GLU A 203 -53.29 -8.32 -24.73
CA GLU A 203 -54.25 -7.58 -25.55
C GLU A 203 -55.63 -7.52 -24.88
N LYS A 204 -56.10 -8.64 -24.31
CA LYS A 204 -57.37 -8.67 -23.55
C LYS A 204 -57.31 -7.77 -22.32
N ALA A 205 -56.19 -7.77 -21.59
CA ALA A 205 -56.01 -6.90 -20.43
C ALA A 205 -56.04 -5.42 -20.81
N ILE A 206 -55.30 -5.04 -21.87
CA ILE A 206 -55.28 -3.67 -22.39
C ILE A 206 -56.67 -3.26 -22.92
N ALA A 207 -57.38 -4.14 -23.61
CA ALA A 207 -58.72 -3.84 -24.13
C ALA A 207 -59.75 -3.60 -23.02
N VAL A 208 -59.64 -4.31 -21.89
CA VAL A 208 -60.49 -4.09 -20.70
C VAL A 208 -60.20 -2.72 -20.09
N GLU A 209 -58.93 -2.35 -19.98
CA GLU A 209 -58.48 -1.08 -19.40
C GLU A 209 -58.91 0.11 -20.28
N VAL A 210 -58.68 0.04 -21.59
CA VAL A 210 -59.10 1.06 -22.56
C VAL A 210 -60.62 1.20 -22.63
N LYS A 211 -61.38 0.11 -22.47
CA LYS A 211 -62.85 0.18 -22.41
C LYS A 211 -63.33 0.89 -21.15
N SER A 212 -62.70 0.63 -20.00
CA SER A 212 -63.02 1.30 -18.74
C SER A 212 -62.71 2.81 -18.78
N MET A 213 -61.63 3.21 -19.47
CA MET A 213 -61.26 4.61 -19.67
C MET A 213 -62.23 5.34 -20.61
N LYS A 214 -62.64 4.70 -21.71
CA LYS A 214 -63.62 5.28 -22.65
C LYS A 214 -65.02 5.41 -22.06
N GLU A 215 -65.42 4.49 -21.19
CA GLU A 215 -66.69 4.59 -20.44
C GLU A 215 -66.64 5.74 -19.41
N ALA A 216 -65.48 5.99 -18.78
CA ALA A 216 -65.29 7.13 -17.88
C ALA A 216 -65.27 8.48 -18.63
N GLU A 217 -64.63 8.54 -19.80
CA GLU A 217 -64.53 9.75 -20.64
C GLU A 217 -65.90 10.18 -21.21
N LYS A 218 -66.79 9.22 -21.50
CA LYS A 218 -68.15 9.49 -21.97
C LYS A 218 -69.09 10.07 -20.91
N LEU A 219 -68.72 9.96 -19.63
CA LEU A 219 -69.47 10.51 -18.49
C LEU A 219 -69.07 11.97 -18.17
N THR A 220 -67.95 12.46 -18.71
CA THR A 220 -67.39 13.79 -18.39
C THR A 220 -67.71 14.88 -19.41
N GLU A 221 -68.36 14.57 -20.55
CA GLU A 221 -68.76 15.59 -21.53
C GLU A 221 -70.09 16.29 -21.15
N LYS A 222 -70.00 17.33 -20.30
CA LYS A 222 -70.90 18.49 -20.33
C LYS A 222 -70.04 19.76 -20.45
N PRO A 223 -70.39 20.70 -21.35
CA PRO A 223 -69.43 21.69 -21.84
C PRO A 223 -69.23 22.84 -20.86
N VAL A 224 -67.97 23.22 -20.61
CA VAL A 224 -67.60 24.48 -19.96
C VAL A 224 -66.48 25.13 -20.77
N GLU A 225 -66.66 26.42 -21.04
CA GLU A 225 -65.87 27.33 -21.88
C GLU A 225 -64.38 27.43 -21.57
N LEU A 226 -63.61 27.74 -22.63
CA LEU A 226 -62.19 28.04 -22.65
C LEU A 226 -61.79 29.24 -21.78
N VAL A 227 -60.68 29.11 -21.05
CA VAL A 227 -59.68 30.18 -20.86
C VAL A 227 -58.29 29.55 -20.95
N ILE A 228 -57.46 30.08 -21.86
CA ILE A 228 -56.06 29.69 -22.11
C ILE A 228 -55.17 30.50 -21.15
N GLU A 229 -54.28 29.84 -20.40
CA GLU A 229 -53.09 30.45 -19.80
C GLU A 229 -51.86 29.70 -20.33
N SER A 230 -51.12 30.32 -21.25
CA SER A 230 -49.99 29.74 -22.00
C SER A 230 -48.61 30.29 -21.61
N GLU A 231 -48.47 31.03 -20.52
CA GLU A 231 -47.17 31.66 -20.16
C GLU A 231 -46.13 30.69 -19.58
N GLY A 232 -46.51 29.43 -19.28
CA GLY A 232 -45.62 28.47 -18.63
C GLY A 232 -44.87 27.51 -19.56
N ASN A 233 -45.22 27.43 -20.84
CA ASN A 233 -44.73 26.36 -21.72
C ASN A 233 -43.52 26.77 -22.58
N GLU A 234 -43.44 28.02 -23.00
CA GLU A 234 -42.41 28.51 -23.93
C GLU A 234 -41.00 28.48 -23.33
N PHE A 235 -40.85 28.78 -22.04
CA PHE A 235 -39.56 28.72 -21.35
C PHE A 235 -38.98 27.30 -21.31
N TYR A 236 -39.82 26.28 -21.06
CA TYR A 236 -39.36 24.90 -21.00
C TYR A 236 -39.12 24.30 -22.38
N GLU A 237 -39.85 24.75 -23.40
CA GLU A 237 -39.57 24.40 -24.79
C GLU A 237 -38.21 24.96 -25.21
N TRP A 238 -37.92 26.23 -24.94
CA TRP A 238 -36.62 26.85 -25.21
C TRP A 238 -35.45 26.14 -24.50
N LEU A 239 -35.63 25.74 -23.23
CA LEU A 239 -34.61 24.98 -22.49
C LEU A 239 -34.27 23.63 -23.14
N VAL A 240 -35.27 22.95 -23.69
CA VAL A 240 -35.09 21.66 -24.38
C VAL A 240 -34.43 21.87 -25.74
N GLU A 241 -34.80 22.92 -26.47
CA GLU A 241 -34.26 23.19 -27.80
C GLU A 241 -32.81 23.66 -27.78
N GLU A 242 -32.48 24.63 -26.90
CA GLU A 242 -31.17 25.28 -26.93
C GLU A 242 -30.14 24.57 -26.04
N PHE A 243 -30.57 24.05 -24.88
CA PHE A 243 -29.67 23.46 -23.88
C PHE A 243 -29.89 21.95 -23.66
N GLN A 244 -30.90 21.36 -24.32
CA GLN A 244 -31.31 19.96 -24.10
C GLN A 244 -31.64 19.63 -22.64
N ILE A 245 -32.13 20.61 -21.89
CA ILE A 245 -32.51 20.44 -20.48
C ILE A 245 -34.00 20.21 -20.39
N THR A 246 -34.41 19.07 -19.83
CA THR A 246 -35.83 18.79 -19.58
C THR A 246 -36.34 19.53 -18.35
N ARG A 247 -37.67 19.72 -18.25
CA ARG A 247 -38.30 20.36 -17.09
C ARG A 247 -37.93 19.70 -15.75
N GLU A 248 -37.82 18.37 -15.72
CA GLU A 248 -37.44 17.63 -14.51
C GLU A 248 -35.97 17.82 -14.12
N GLU A 249 -35.10 18.10 -15.09
CA GLU A 249 -33.68 18.40 -14.87
C GLU A 249 -33.49 19.86 -14.45
N TYR A 250 -34.22 20.79 -15.08
CA TYR A 250 -34.26 22.19 -14.68
C TYR A 250 -34.64 22.32 -13.20
N GLU A 251 -35.67 21.60 -12.74
CA GLU A 251 -36.12 21.70 -11.36
C GLU A 251 -35.09 21.24 -10.32
N LYS A 252 -34.08 20.46 -10.74
CA LYS A 252 -33.00 19.96 -9.89
C LYS A 252 -31.76 20.86 -9.89
N LEU A 253 -31.72 21.92 -10.71
CA LEU A 253 -30.63 22.89 -10.73
C LEU A 253 -30.63 23.77 -9.47
N ASP A 254 -29.45 24.28 -9.11
CA ASP A 254 -29.28 25.26 -8.05
C ASP A 254 -29.92 26.62 -8.42
N ALA A 255 -30.17 27.44 -7.40
CA ALA A 255 -30.90 28.69 -7.54
C ALA A 255 -30.18 29.69 -8.48
N ASP A 256 -28.85 29.74 -8.41
CA ASP A 256 -28.05 30.66 -9.22
C ASP A 256 -28.13 30.27 -10.70
N ALA A 257 -28.08 28.97 -11.01
CA ALA A 257 -28.26 28.46 -12.37
C ALA A 257 -29.68 28.69 -12.91
N LYS A 258 -30.72 28.52 -12.08
CA LYS A 258 -32.11 28.80 -12.47
C LYS A 258 -32.35 30.28 -12.79
N GLU A 259 -31.74 31.18 -12.03
CA GLU A 259 -31.84 32.63 -12.23
C GLU A 259 -31.11 33.09 -13.50
N LEU A 260 -29.94 32.50 -13.79
CA LEU A 260 -29.19 32.77 -15.02
C LEU A 260 -29.98 32.38 -16.27
N LEU A 261 -30.57 31.19 -16.30
CA LEU A 261 -31.34 30.67 -17.44
C LEU A 261 -32.63 31.48 -17.68
N LYS A 262 -33.31 31.92 -16.61
CA LYS A 262 -34.47 32.82 -16.75
C LYS A 262 -34.07 34.16 -17.33
N LYS A 263 -32.94 34.71 -16.90
CA LYS A 263 -32.44 35.99 -17.40
C LYS A 263 -32.03 35.90 -18.88
N GLU A 264 -31.38 34.82 -19.30
CA GLU A 264 -31.05 34.61 -20.72
C GLU A 264 -32.31 34.45 -21.59
N PHE A 265 -33.34 33.75 -21.09
CA PHE A 265 -34.62 33.65 -21.79
C PHE A 265 -35.30 35.02 -21.95
N GLU A 266 -35.33 35.84 -20.89
CA GLU A 266 -35.88 37.20 -20.95
C GLU A 266 -35.08 38.16 -21.85
N GLU A 267 -33.78 37.90 -22.07
CA GLU A 267 -32.94 38.65 -23.02
C GLU A 267 -33.21 38.18 -24.46
N MET A 268 -33.42 36.88 -24.68
CA MET A 268 -33.81 36.31 -25.97
C MET A 268 -35.16 36.84 -26.45
N GLU A 269 -36.18 36.87 -25.58
CA GLU A 269 -37.49 37.44 -25.92
C GLU A 269 -37.45 38.95 -26.23
N ARG A 270 -36.40 39.65 -25.79
CA ARG A 270 -36.19 41.09 -26.03
C ARG A 270 -35.41 41.40 -27.31
N THR A 271 -34.87 40.40 -28.02
CA THR A 271 -34.00 40.57 -29.20
C THR A 271 -34.72 40.23 -30.49
#